data_AF-A0A0Q9KLV7-F1
#
_entry.id   AF-A0A0Q9KLV7-F1
#
_cell.length_a   1.000
_cell.length_b   1.000
_cell.length_c   1.000
_cell.angle_alpha   90.00
_cell.angle_beta   90.00
_cell.angle_gamma   90.00
#
_symmetry.space_group_name_H-M   'P 1'
#
loop_
_entity.id
_entity.type
_entity.pdbx_description
1 polymer ?
#
loop_
_entity_poly.entity_id
_entity_poly.type
_entity_poly.pdbx_seq_one_letter_code
_entity_poly.pdbx_strand_id
1 'polypeptide(L)'
;MSVTADSERLTDTVHVLHGPGGNPARKEVAYTAYVAVIVVGLYGFPLLRSLVIAADREAMASALRSPWAALVLVVLVAAVAVAAREAGRVRGPVVAPVPWIDHVVASSIDRWASLRPWFGYSLFAALFAGGLAGLLVGAAFAGARAAGWWILPVSLVVGVLVGLLAGAAWLLGQSRLSPEPLTTSTPGPSGARSRPWVREVRRLGIHELRTQSSRSNRIVGGVHAGDLRAVRLEAARPIARGRGLHLRHHGPVMTLVARDVLGLRRAPAAGVVGLFLCVVAACALGATLGSTAVPPLVGFVAALVSFLGFSALSEGLRLEADTMGTPPLFGAPPVRAAAAHVLLPGTVHLVTTVVVGSVTAVALGADVGAVLPWLVMTTPFLAGGALRAAYRGRPPTSPFNPVPNPQMVALWYASPVLLCTVLIGAMVWGATRFPTNGWFVIATWVAAFWLFYSGLNRVQRENLAHRDV
;
A
#
# COMPACT_ATOMS: atom_id res chain seq x y z
N MET A 1 -31.26 25.77 -17.67
CA MET A 1 -31.67 24.40 -18.06
C MET A 1 -32.32 23.73 -16.86
N SER A 2 -33.46 23.06 -17.03
CA SER A 2 -34.14 22.36 -15.95
C SER A 2 -33.45 21.03 -15.65
N VAL A 3 -33.35 20.68 -14.36
CA VAL A 3 -32.75 19.42 -13.88
C VAL A 3 -33.41 18.17 -14.50
N THR A 4 -34.68 18.29 -14.88
CA THR A 4 -35.46 17.23 -15.51
C THR A 4 -34.98 16.90 -16.93
N ALA A 5 -34.69 17.92 -17.75
CA ALA A 5 -34.20 17.73 -19.12
C ALA A 5 -32.81 17.08 -19.17
N ASP A 6 -31.93 17.41 -18.21
CA ASP A 6 -30.61 16.78 -18.09
C ASP A 6 -30.73 15.31 -17.67
N SER A 7 -31.70 14.97 -16.82
CA SER A 7 -31.95 13.59 -16.37
C SER A 7 -32.45 12.69 -17.49
N GLU A 8 -33.34 13.18 -18.35
CA GLU A 8 -33.85 12.45 -19.52
C GLU A 8 -32.71 12.18 -20.51
N ARG A 9 -31.94 13.21 -20.87
CA ARG A 9 -30.78 13.07 -21.77
C ARG A 9 -29.74 12.08 -21.27
N LEU A 10 -29.46 12.07 -19.96
CA LEU A 10 -28.55 11.10 -19.36
C LEU A 10 -29.11 9.67 -19.41
N THR A 11 -30.41 9.50 -19.24
CA THR A 11 -31.07 8.19 -19.30
C THR A 11 -30.98 7.61 -20.71
N ASP A 12 -31.27 8.42 -21.74
CA ASP A 12 -31.14 8.02 -23.14
C ASP A 12 -29.69 7.66 -23.49
N THR A 13 -28.73 8.49 -23.03
CA THR A 13 -27.31 8.23 -23.26
C THR A 13 -26.85 6.92 -22.63
N VAL A 14 -27.29 6.62 -21.40
CA VAL A 14 -27.00 5.35 -20.72
C VAL A 14 -27.63 4.18 -21.48
N HIS A 15 -28.85 4.34 -21.99
CA HIS A 15 -29.52 3.32 -22.79
C HIS A 15 -28.77 3.04 -24.10
N VAL A 16 -28.30 4.07 -24.80
CA VAL A 16 -27.51 3.92 -26.03
C VAL A 16 -26.16 3.26 -25.77
N LEU A 17 -25.45 3.66 -24.71
CA LEU A 17 -24.09 3.18 -24.43
C LEU A 17 -24.05 1.78 -23.80
N HIS A 18 -25.06 1.39 -23.03
CA HIS A 18 -25.06 0.13 -22.28
C HIS A 18 -26.18 -0.83 -22.67
N GLY A 19 -27.08 -0.42 -23.56
CA GLY A 19 -28.24 -1.21 -23.97
C GLY A 19 -29.27 -1.42 -22.84
N PRO A 20 -30.23 -2.33 -23.04
CA PRO A 20 -31.30 -2.61 -22.07
C PRO A 20 -30.80 -3.24 -20.77
N GLY A 21 -29.60 -3.84 -20.76
CA GLY A 21 -28.98 -4.44 -19.58
C GLY A 21 -28.44 -3.42 -18.56
N GLY A 22 -28.32 -2.14 -18.94
CA GLY A 22 -27.78 -1.07 -18.10
C GLY A 22 -26.28 -1.21 -17.81
N ASN A 23 -25.75 -0.32 -16.97
CA ASN A 23 -24.32 -0.28 -16.68
C ASN A 23 -23.87 -1.52 -15.85
N PRO A 24 -22.97 -2.38 -16.38
CA PRO A 24 -22.53 -3.61 -15.69
C PRO A 24 -21.72 -3.33 -14.41
N ALA A 25 -21.17 -2.12 -14.26
CA ALA A 25 -20.31 -1.76 -13.13
C ALA A 25 -20.96 -2.01 -11.76
N ARG A 26 -22.30 -1.89 -11.65
CA ARG A 26 -23.00 -2.18 -10.39
C ARG A 26 -22.88 -3.64 -9.98
N LYS A 27 -23.05 -4.56 -10.93
CA LYS A 27 -22.95 -6.01 -10.68
C LYS A 27 -21.52 -6.40 -10.32
N GLU A 28 -20.55 -5.84 -11.01
CA GLU A 28 -19.12 -6.07 -10.75
C GLU A 28 -18.69 -5.56 -9.37
N VAL A 29 -19.11 -4.34 -8.99
CA VAL A 29 -18.85 -3.78 -7.66
C VAL A 29 -19.50 -4.62 -6.57
N ALA A 30 -20.76 -5.04 -6.74
CA ALA A 30 -21.46 -5.91 -5.79
C ALA A 30 -20.78 -7.27 -5.64
N TYR A 31 -20.37 -7.90 -6.75
CA TYR A 31 -19.65 -9.16 -6.73
C TYR A 31 -18.29 -9.03 -6.03
N THR A 32 -17.56 -7.94 -6.29
CA THR A 32 -16.27 -7.66 -5.63
C THR A 32 -16.45 -7.48 -4.13
N ALA A 33 -17.48 -6.75 -3.71
CA ALA A 33 -17.83 -6.58 -2.29
C ALA A 33 -18.17 -7.93 -1.62
N TYR A 34 -18.95 -8.77 -2.30
CA TYR A 34 -19.27 -10.12 -1.84
C TYR A 34 -18.00 -10.98 -1.64
N VAL A 35 -17.11 -11.02 -2.63
CA VAL A 35 -15.85 -11.77 -2.53
C VAL A 35 -14.97 -11.22 -1.40
N ALA A 36 -14.91 -9.90 -1.23
CA ALA A 36 -14.15 -9.28 -0.15
C ALA A 36 -14.66 -9.69 1.24
N VAL A 37 -15.98 -9.75 1.43
CA VAL A 37 -16.59 -10.22 2.70
C VAL A 37 -16.21 -11.67 2.98
N ILE A 38 -16.26 -12.55 1.98
CA ILE A 38 -15.85 -13.95 2.14
C ILE A 38 -14.39 -14.04 2.55
N VAL A 39 -13.49 -13.36 1.83
CA VAL A 39 -12.05 -13.42 2.12
C VAL A 39 -11.74 -12.87 3.51
N VAL A 40 -12.33 -11.73 3.86
CA VAL A 40 -12.15 -11.12 5.19
C VAL A 40 -12.73 -11.99 6.30
N GLY A 41 -13.91 -12.57 6.10
CA GLY A 41 -14.56 -13.44 7.07
C GLY A 41 -13.84 -14.77 7.26
N LEU A 42 -13.37 -15.39 6.17
CA LEU A 42 -12.75 -16.72 6.21
C LEU A 42 -11.29 -16.69 6.67
N TYR A 43 -10.53 -15.66 6.27
CA TYR A 43 -9.10 -15.58 6.56
C TYR A 43 -8.76 -14.45 7.53
N GLY A 44 -9.32 -13.26 7.31
CA GLY A 44 -9.03 -12.09 8.13
C GLY A 44 -9.50 -12.25 9.58
N PHE A 45 -10.76 -12.66 9.78
CA PHE A 45 -11.35 -12.77 11.11
C PHE A 45 -10.67 -13.83 11.99
N PRO A 46 -10.44 -15.09 11.54
CA PRO A 46 -9.78 -16.08 12.38
C PRO A 46 -8.34 -15.69 12.74
N LEU A 47 -7.61 -15.09 11.78
CA LEU A 47 -6.25 -14.61 12.00
C LEU A 47 -6.21 -13.46 13.01
N LEU A 48 -7.05 -12.44 12.84
CA LEU A 48 -7.05 -11.31 13.75
C LEU A 48 -7.55 -11.73 15.14
N ARG A 49 -8.58 -12.58 15.20
CA ARG A 49 -9.09 -13.14 16.46
C ARG A 49 -8.03 -13.95 17.19
N SER A 50 -7.29 -14.82 16.50
CA SER A 50 -6.24 -15.63 17.15
C SER A 50 -5.13 -14.77 17.72
N LEU A 51 -4.76 -13.69 17.02
CA LEU A 51 -3.79 -12.71 17.49
C LEU A 51 -4.27 -11.92 18.72
N VAL A 52 -5.56 -11.58 18.78
CA VAL A 52 -6.19 -10.96 19.97
C VAL A 52 -6.26 -11.95 21.14
N ILE A 53 -6.53 -13.23 20.90
CA ILE A 53 -6.52 -14.27 21.94
C ILE A 53 -5.12 -14.50 22.49
N ALA A 54 -4.08 -14.41 21.65
CA ALA A 54 -2.69 -14.59 22.05
C ALA A 54 -2.14 -13.42 22.87
N ALA A 55 -2.83 -12.28 22.88
CA ALA A 55 -2.48 -11.09 23.63
C ALA A 55 -2.94 -11.19 25.09
N ASP A 56 -2.18 -10.56 26.00
CA ASP A 56 -2.65 -10.34 27.36
C ASP A 56 -3.84 -9.36 27.34
N ARG A 57 -5.00 -9.82 27.84
CA ARG A 57 -6.24 -9.06 27.84
C ARG A 57 -6.17 -7.85 28.75
N GLU A 58 -5.52 -7.97 29.91
CA GLU A 58 -5.43 -6.88 30.88
C GLU A 58 -4.52 -5.77 30.37
N ALA A 59 -3.33 -6.15 29.86
CA ALA A 59 -2.42 -5.22 29.21
C ALA A 59 -3.02 -4.55 27.97
N MET A 60 -3.76 -5.29 27.15
CA MET A 60 -4.42 -4.73 25.97
C MET A 60 -5.54 -3.76 26.36
N ALA A 61 -6.32 -4.07 27.40
CA ALA A 61 -7.36 -3.17 27.91
C ALA A 61 -6.77 -1.88 28.50
N SER A 62 -5.66 -1.97 29.24
CA SER A 62 -4.97 -0.79 29.77
C SER A 62 -4.34 0.05 28.65
N ALA A 63 -3.72 -0.59 27.65
CA ALA A 63 -3.18 0.08 26.48
C ALA A 63 -4.27 0.82 25.68
N LEU A 64 -5.43 0.20 25.44
CA LEU A 64 -6.54 0.81 24.71
C LEU A 64 -7.19 1.99 25.45
N ARG A 65 -7.12 2.01 26.79
CA ARG A 65 -7.59 3.14 27.61
C ARG A 65 -6.55 4.25 27.74
N SER A 66 -5.31 4.01 27.33
CA SER A 66 -4.24 5.01 27.42
C SER A 66 -4.48 6.16 26.42
N PRO A 67 -4.04 7.39 26.75
CA PRO A 67 -4.07 8.51 25.80
C PRO A 67 -3.24 8.21 24.53
N TRP A 68 -2.25 7.33 24.63
CA TRP A 68 -1.43 6.89 23.52
C TRP A 68 -2.25 6.13 22.46
N ALA A 69 -3.24 5.32 22.85
CA ALA A 69 -4.09 4.63 21.89
C ALA A 69 -4.89 5.62 21.03
N ALA A 70 -5.40 6.70 21.64
CA ALA A 70 -6.08 7.76 20.90
C ALA A 70 -5.13 8.47 19.93
N LEU A 71 -3.91 8.78 20.37
CA LEU A 71 -2.89 9.38 19.50
C LEU A 71 -2.53 8.47 18.32
N VAL A 72 -2.31 7.18 18.57
CA VAL A 72 -2.01 6.18 17.52
C VAL A 72 -3.15 6.10 16.51
N LEU A 73 -4.40 6.08 16.98
CA LEU A 73 -5.56 6.11 16.09
C LEU A 73 -5.59 7.38 15.23
N VAL A 74 -5.39 8.55 15.82
CA VAL A 74 -5.36 9.83 15.09
C VAL A 74 -4.26 9.83 14.04
N VAL A 75 -3.05 9.38 14.38
CA VAL A 75 -1.92 9.27 13.44
C VAL A 75 -2.23 8.30 12.31
N LEU A 76 -2.83 7.14 12.61
CA LEU A 76 -3.22 6.15 11.61
C LEU A 76 -4.27 6.72 10.64
N VAL A 77 -5.29 7.38 11.16
CA VAL A 77 -6.34 8.02 10.37
C VAL A 77 -5.77 9.13 9.48
N ALA A 78 -4.87 9.95 10.02
CA ALA A 78 -4.18 10.99 9.26
C ALA A 78 -3.31 10.37 8.14
N ALA A 79 -2.57 9.29 8.44
CA ALA A 79 -1.76 8.58 7.47
C ALA A 79 -2.62 8.00 6.33
N VAL A 80 -3.76 7.39 6.65
CA VAL A 80 -4.73 6.89 5.64
C VAL A 80 -5.26 8.04 4.77
N ALA A 81 -5.62 9.18 5.37
CA ALA A 81 -6.09 10.34 4.62
C ALA A 81 -5.02 10.92 3.68
N VAL A 82 -3.77 11.04 4.15
CA VAL A 82 -2.64 11.50 3.33
C VAL A 82 -2.36 10.52 2.19
N ALA A 83 -2.32 9.21 2.47
CA ALA A 83 -2.12 8.18 1.46
C ALA A 83 -3.23 8.20 0.40
N ALA A 84 -4.49 8.32 0.82
CA ALA A 84 -5.64 8.42 -0.07
C ALA A 84 -5.57 9.68 -0.94
N ARG A 85 -5.19 10.83 -0.37
CA ARG A 85 -4.97 12.07 -1.12
C ARG A 85 -3.87 11.91 -2.17
N GLU A 86 -2.73 11.35 -1.81
CA GLU A 86 -1.63 11.16 -2.75
C GLU A 86 -1.97 10.13 -3.83
N ALA A 87 -2.74 9.08 -3.49
CA ALA A 87 -3.30 8.16 -4.46
C ALA A 87 -4.21 8.88 -5.46
N GLY A 88 -5.04 9.83 -5.00
CA GLY A 88 -5.95 10.62 -5.86
C GLY A 88 -5.25 11.49 -6.89
N ARG A 89 -4.04 11.94 -6.57
CA ARG A 89 -3.18 12.67 -7.49
C ARG A 89 -2.62 11.78 -8.61
N VAL A 90 -2.52 10.47 -8.37
CA VAL A 90 -2.06 9.50 -9.37
C VAL A 90 -3.25 8.97 -10.16
N ARG A 91 -4.24 8.43 -9.45
CA ARG A 91 -5.51 7.89 -9.94
C ARG A 91 -6.62 8.35 -9.00
N GLY A 92 -7.47 9.26 -9.48
CA GLY A 92 -8.58 9.79 -8.69
C GLY A 92 -9.72 8.79 -8.48
N PRO A 93 -10.65 9.06 -7.55
CA PRO A 93 -11.85 8.25 -7.36
C PRO A 93 -12.84 8.36 -8.53
N VAL A 94 -12.83 9.46 -9.29
CA VAL A 94 -13.76 9.64 -10.41
C VAL A 94 -13.07 9.24 -11.71
N VAL A 95 -13.24 7.98 -12.11
CA VAL A 95 -12.64 7.42 -13.33
C VAL A 95 -13.74 6.98 -14.30
N ALA A 96 -14.31 7.95 -15.02
CA ALA A 96 -15.23 7.64 -16.11
C ALA A 96 -14.45 7.14 -17.35
N PRO A 97 -15.01 6.24 -18.17
CA PRO A 97 -14.39 5.84 -19.44
C PRO A 97 -14.15 7.04 -20.36
N VAL A 98 -13.08 7.03 -21.14
CA VAL A 98 -12.73 8.12 -22.08
C VAL A 98 -13.90 8.49 -23.01
N PRO A 99 -14.65 7.53 -23.62
CA PRO A 99 -15.81 7.89 -24.43
C PRO A 99 -16.90 8.65 -23.66
N TRP A 100 -17.13 8.32 -22.39
CA TRP A 100 -18.09 9.04 -21.54
C TRP A 100 -17.62 10.45 -21.26
N ILE A 101 -16.31 10.64 -21.03
CA ILE A 101 -15.72 11.97 -20.80
C ILE A 101 -15.89 12.84 -22.04
N ASP A 102 -15.59 12.28 -23.22
CA ASP A 102 -15.55 13.02 -24.47
C ASP A 102 -16.94 13.36 -25.02
N HIS A 103 -17.94 12.51 -24.78
CA HIS A 103 -19.30 12.71 -25.29
C HIS A 103 -20.26 13.31 -24.25
N VAL A 104 -20.16 12.92 -22.98
CA VAL A 104 -21.15 13.31 -21.95
C VAL A 104 -20.61 14.43 -21.06
N VAL A 105 -19.40 14.28 -20.53
CA VAL A 105 -18.82 15.26 -19.58
C VAL A 105 -18.42 16.56 -20.28
N ALA A 106 -18.04 16.48 -21.56
CA ALA A 106 -17.74 17.65 -22.38
C ALA A 106 -18.98 18.40 -22.89
N SER A 107 -20.19 17.84 -22.71
CA SER A 107 -21.44 18.49 -23.10
C SER A 107 -21.85 19.62 -22.15
N SER A 108 -22.99 20.27 -22.41
CA SER A 108 -23.57 21.31 -21.55
C SER A 108 -24.24 20.79 -20.27
N ILE A 109 -24.31 19.47 -20.07
CA ILE A 109 -24.91 18.84 -18.88
C ILE A 109 -24.09 19.18 -17.62
N ASP A 110 -24.76 19.41 -16.48
CA ASP A 110 -24.07 19.64 -15.21
C ASP A 110 -23.07 18.53 -14.88
N ARG A 111 -21.83 18.92 -14.55
CA ARG A 111 -20.73 18.00 -14.30
C ARG A 111 -20.99 17.06 -13.11
N TRP A 112 -21.74 17.53 -12.11
CA TRP A 112 -22.15 16.65 -11.02
C TRP A 112 -23.10 15.57 -11.52
N ALA A 113 -24.09 15.91 -12.35
CA ALA A 113 -25.05 14.93 -12.88
C ALA A 113 -24.34 13.83 -13.70
N SER A 114 -23.39 14.21 -14.55
CA SER A 114 -22.65 13.27 -15.42
C SER A 114 -21.60 12.42 -14.68
N LEU A 115 -21.01 12.90 -13.59
CA LEU A 115 -19.96 12.19 -12.84
C LEU A 115 -20.45 11.54 -11.53
N ARG A 116 -21.65 11.87 -11.04
CA ARG A 116 -22.20 11.33 -9.78
C ARG A 116 -22.18 9.80 -9.69
N PRO A 117 -22.53 9.02 -10.73
CA PRO A 117 -22.47 7.56 -10.63
C PRO A 117 -21.05 7.03 -10.37
N TRP A 118 -20.07 7.56 -11.10
CA TRP A 118 -18.66 7.17 -10.99
C TRP A 118 -18.08 7.54 -9.62
N PHE A 119 -18.38 8.75 -9.11
CA PHE A 119 -18.03 9.12 -7.75
C PHE A 119 -18.73 8.23 -6.71
N GLY A 120 -20.01 7.91 -6.92
CA GLY A 120 -20.80 7.05 -6.06
C GLY A 120 -20.19 5.65 -5.88
N TYR A 121 -19.69 5.04 -6.96
CA TYR A 121 -19.02 3.73 -6.88
C TYR A 121 -17.74 3.78 -6.04
N SER A 122 -16.90 4.79 -6.24
CA SER A 122 -15.66 4.93 -5.48
C SER A 122 -15.90 5.33 -4.03
N LEU A 123 -16.91 6.17 -3.77
CA LEU A 123 -17.34 6.48 -2.41
C LEU A 123 -17.88 5.23 -1.71
N PHE A 124 -18.73 4.44 -2.38
CA PHE A 124 -19.20 3.16 -1.86
C PHE A 124 -18.03 2.24 -1.53
N ALA A 125 -17.06 2.09 -2.45
CA ALA A 125 -15.88 1.25 -2.23
C ALA A 125 -15.07 1.71 -0.99
N ALA A 126 -14.88 3.02 -0.82
CA ALA A 126 -14.16 3.57 0.33
C ALA A 126 -14.92 3.36 1.65
N LEU A 127 -16.24 3.60 1.67
CA LEU A 127 -17.09 3.38 2.84
C LEU A 127 -17.18 1.89 3.19
N PHE A 128 -17.32 1.04 2.18
CA PHE A 128 -17.39 -0.41 2.32
C PHE A 128 -16.09 -0.97 2.86
N ALA A 129 -14.94 -0.58 2.29
CA ALA A 129 -13.63 -1.02 2.77
C ALA A 129 -13.38 -0.57 4.23
N GLY A 130 -13.70 0.70 4.54
CA GLY A 130 -13.61 1.23 5.90
C GLY A 130 -14.52 0.49 6.88
N GLY A 131 -15.79 0.31 6.52
CA GLY A 131 -16.77 -0.42 7.34
C GLY A 131 -16.41 -1.89 7.55
N LEU A 132 -15.94 -2.57 6.50
CA LEU A 132 -15.50 -3.96 6.57
C LEU A 132 -14.24 -4.10 7.45
N ALA A 133 -13.29 -3.17 7.37
CA ALA A 133 -12.13 -3.14 8.26
C ALA A 133 -12.54 -2.88 9.72
N GLY A 134 -13.44 -1.93 9.97
CA GLY A 134 -14.00 -1.66 11.28
C GLY A 134 -14.74 -2.86 11.87
N LEU A 135 -15.59 -3.51 11.09
CA LEU A 135 -16.28 -4.75 11.48
C LEU A 135 -15.31 -5.88 11.76
N LEU A 136 -14.29 -6.07 10.92
CA LEU A 136 -13.26 -7.09 11.12
C LEU A 136 -12.58 -6.92 12.49
N VAL A 137 -12.15 -5.69 12.81
CA VAL A 137 -11.53 -5.38 14.10
C VAL A 137 -12.51 -5.62 15.24
N GLY A 138 -13.72 -5.04 15.21
CA GLY A 138 -14.71 -5.21 16.27
C GLY A 138 -15.11 -6.67 16.48
N ALA A 139 -15.30 -7.41 15.39
CA ALA A 139 -15.65 -8.82 15.43
C ALA A 139 -14.53 -9.66 16.03
N ALA A 140 -13.27 -9.42 15.64
CA ALA A 140 -12.13 -10.12 16.22
C ALA A 140 -12.04 -9.90 17.74
N PHE A 141 -12.24 -8.66 18.22
CA PHE A 141 -12.25 -8.35 19.64
C PHE A 141 -13.44 -8.98 20.39
N ALA A 142 -14.66 -8.89 19.83
CA ALA A 142 -15.85 -9.51 20.41
C ALA A 142 -15.73 -11.04 20.44
N GLY A 143 -15.30 -11.65 19.33
CA GLY A 143 -15.10 -13.10 19.19
C GLY A 143 -13.97 -13.66 20.03
N ALA A 144 -12.96 -12.84 20.38
CA ALA A 144 -11.92 -13.16 21.35
C ALA A 144 -12.37 -12.95 22.81
N ARG A 145 -13.58 -12.43 23.03
CA ARG A 145 -14.13 -11.99 24.32
C ARG A 145 -13.26 -10.91 25.00
N ALA A 146 -12.57 -10.10 24.20
CA ALA A 146 -11.77 -8.97 24.66
C ALA A 146 -12.61 -7.67 24.79
N ALA A 147 -13.76 -7.61 24.11
CA ALA A 147 -14.74 -6.54 24.23
C ALA A 147 -16.17 -7.10 24.16
N GLY A 148 -17.16 -6.34 24.63
CA GLY A 148 -18.57 -6.71 24.50
C GLY A 148 -19.10 -6.57 23.08
N TRP A 149 -20.21 -7.23 22.75
CA TRP A 149 -20.83 -7.20 21.41
C TRP A 149 -21.19 -5.80 20.90
N TRP A 150 -21.35 -4.83 21.80
CA TRP A 150 -21.57 -3.42 21.47
C TRP A 150 -20.40 -2.79 20.69
N ILE A 151 -19.20 -3.40 20.72
CA ILE A 151 -18.06 -2.90 19.93
C ILE A 151 -18.30 -3.00 18.43
N LEU A 152 -19.15 -3.93 17.97
CA LEU A 152 -19.45 -4.14 16.55
C LEU A 152 -20.04 -2.90 15.87
N PRO A 153 -21.17 -2.33 16.35
CA PRO A 153 -21.70 -1.11 15.75
C PRO A 153 -20.75 0.08 15.90
N VAL A 154 -20.02 0.20 17.01
CA VAL A 154 -19.05 1.30 17.21
C VAL A 154 -17.90 1.21 16.20
N SER A 155 -17.28 0.04 16.06
CA SER A 155 -16.16 -0.15 15.16
C SER A 155 -16.58 -0.04 13.69
N LEU A 156 -17.79 -0.47 13.34
CA LEU A 156 -18.39 -0.25 12.02
C LEU A 156 -18.52 1.26 11.73
N VAL A 157 -19.11 2.03 12.65
CA VAL A 157 -19.28 3.48 12.47
C VAL A 157 -17.93 4.17 12.33
N VAL A 158 -16.96 3.87 13.21
CA VAL A 158 -15.59 4.41 13.12
C VAL A 158 -14.95 4.05 11.78
N GLY A 159 -15.05 2.79 11.35
CA GLY A 159 -14.53 2.33 10.07
C GLY A 159 -15.15 3.07 8.88
N VAL A 160 -16.46 3.26 8.87
CA VAL A 160 -17.19 4.03 7.84
C VAL A 160 -16.74 5.50 7.83
N LEU A 161 -16.55 6.12 8.99
CA LEU A 161 -16.05 7.50 9.10
C LEU A 161 -14.62 7.64 8.55
N VAL A 162 -13.75 6.68 8.83
CA VAL A 162 -12.40 6.62 8.25
C VAL A 162 -12.47 6.42 6.73
N GLY A 163 -13.35 5.54 6.25
CA GLY A 163 -13.61 5.35 4.82
C GLY A 163 -14.11 6.62 4.13
N LEU A 164 -15.00 7.36 4.78
CA LEU A 164 -15.51 8.65 4.29
C LEU A 164 -14.39 9.69 4.20
N LEU A 165 -13.57 9.80 5.25
CA LEU A 165 -12.42 10.71 5.27
C LEU A 165 -11.42 10.34 4.17
N ALA A 166 -11.10 9.06 4.01
CA ALA A 166 -10.23 8.56 2.96
C ALA A 166 -10.79 8.87 1.57
N GLY A 167 -12.09 8.61 1.33
CA GLY A 167 -12.77 8.93 0.08
C GLY A 167 -12.78 10.44 -0.24
N ALA A 168 -13.00 11.28 0.77
CA ALA A 168 -12.94 12.74 0.62
C ALA A 168 -11.52 13.23 0.33
N ALA A 169 -10.52 12.73 1.05
CA ALA A 169 -9.11 13.04 0.80
C ALA A 169 -8.67 12.57 -0.58
N TRP A 170 -9.15 11.40 -1.03
CA TRP A 170 -8.90 10.83 -2.36
C TRP A 170 -9.47 11.73 -3.46
N LEU A 171 -10.71 12.20 -3.32
CA LEU A 171 -11.33 13.16 -4.25
C LEU A 171 -10.60 14.51 -4.23
N LEU A 172 -10.18 14.98 -3.05
CA LEU A 172 -9.39 16.20 -2.92
C LEU A 172 -8.04 16.06 -3.64
N GLY A 173 -7.41 14.89 -3.59
CA GLY A 173 -6.20 14.60 -4.35
C GLY A 173 -6.39 14.74 -5.85
N GLN A 174 -7.52 14.27 -6.38
CA GLN A 174 -7.85 14.34 -7.80
C GLN A 174 -8.21 15.76 -8.25
N SER A 175 -9.16 16.40 -7.56
CA SER A 175 -9.69 17.74 -7.90
C SER A 175 -8.63 18.82 -7.91
N ARG A 176 -7.60 18.71 -7.07
CA ARG A 176 -6.49 19.68 -6.98
C ARG A 176 -5.48 19.57 -8.12
N LEU A 177 -5.65 18.63 -9.06
CA LEU A 177 -4.87 18.61 -10.30
C LEU A 177 -5.43 19.56 -11.36
N SER A 178 -6.73 19.82 -11.33
CA SER A 178 -7.36 20.72 -12.28
C SER A 178 -7.14 22.18 -11.85
N PRO A 179 -6.90 23.11 -12.81
CA PRO A 179 -6.78 24.52 -12.51
C PRO A 179 -8.01 25.03 -11.76
N GLU A 180 -7.82 25.95 -10.83
CA GLU A 180 -8.96 26.65 -10.25
C GLU A 180 -9.69 27.38 -11.38
N PRO A 181 -11.01 27.18 -11.56
CA PRO A 181 -11.73 27.79 -12.66
C PRO A 181 -11.52 29.31 -12.63
N LEU A 182 -10.93 29.83 -13.72
CA LEU A 182 -10.72 31.26 -13.95
C LEU A 182 -12.07 31.92 -14.27
N THR A 183 -12.92 32.11 -13.28
CA THR A 183 -14.11 32.97 -13.39
C THR A 183 -14.41 33.56 -12.00
N THR A 184 -14.30 34.86 -11.69
CA THR A 184 -15.00 36.07 -12.18
C THR A 184 -16.50 35.96 -12.42
N SER A 185 -17.12 34.78 -12.25
CA SER A 185 -18.57 34.66 -12.18
C SER A 185 -19.00 34.91 -10.75
N THR A 186 -19.63 36.07 -10.54
CA THR A 186 -20.34 36.46 -9.32
C THR A 186 -21.05 35.23 -8.72
N PRO A 187 -20.81 34.88 -7.45
CA PRO A 187 -21.49 33.75 -6.83
C PRO A 187 -22.99 34.01 -6.90
N GLY A 188 -23.69 33.25 -7.74
CA GLY A 188 -25.14 33.26 -7.75
C GLY A 188 -25.66 32.94 -6.34
N PRO A 189 -26.80 33.50 -5.92
CA PRO A 189 -27.32 33.40 -4.55
C PRO A 189 -27.58 31.96 -4.06
N SER A 190 -27.50 30.96 -4.94
CA SER A 190 -27.58 29.52 -4.64
C SER A 190 -26.22 28.84 -4.32
N GLY A 191 -25.10 29.55 -4.43
CA GLY A 191 -23.75 28.98 -4.28
C GLY A 191 -23.30 28.70 -2.83
N ALA A 192 -23.96 29.28 -1.83
CA ALA A 192 -23.50 29.25 -0.43
C ALA A 192 -23.76 27.92 0.32
N ARG A 193 -24.52 26.97 -0.24
CA ARG A 193 -24.88 25.69 0.43
C ARG A 193 -24.62 24.43 -0.38
N SER A 194 -23.79 24.47 -1.43
CA SER A 194 -23.43 23.23 -2.12
C SER A 194 -22.57 22.34 -1.22
N ARG A 195 -22.95 21.07 -1.07
CA ARG A 195 -22.15 20.06 -0.33
C ARG A 195 -20.71 20.02 -0.86
N PRO A 196 -19.69 19.85 0.01
CA PRO A 196 -18.29 20.03 -0.37
C PRO A 196 -17.85 19.10 -1.52
N TRP A 197 -18.31 17.85 -1.54
CA TRP A 197 -18.02 16.91 -2.63
C TRP A 197 -18.62 17.31 -3.98
N VAL A 198 -19.78 18.00 -4.02
CA VAL A 198 -20.37 18.48 -5.28
C VAL A 198 -19.46 19.54 -5.90
N ARG A 199 -18.93 20.44 -5.07
CA ARG A 199 -17.95 21.45 -5.49
C ARG A 199 -16.69 20.81 -6.05
N GLU A 200 -16.13 19.82 -5.36
CA GLU A 200 -14.89 19.16 -5.82
C GLU A 200 -15.09 18.34 -7.10
N VAL A 201 -16.23 17.66 -7.29
CA VAL A 201 -16.53 16.95 -8.55
C VAL A 201 -16.72 17.94 -9.70
N ARG A 202 -17.39 19.07 -9.47
CA ARG A 202 -17.54 20.13 -10.50
C ARG A 202 -16.20 20.78 -10.87
N ARG A 203 -15.21 20.78 -9.98
CA ARG A 203 -13.84 21.28 -10.25
C ARG A 203 -13.03 20.37 -11.18
N LEU A 204 -13.43 19.11 -11.37
CA LEU A 204 -12.69 18.17 -12.22
C LEU A 204 -12.69 18.64 -13.68
N GLY A 205 -11.52 18.95 -14.20
CA GLY A 205 -11.31 19.34 -15.59
C GLY A 205 -11.34 18.14 -16.54
N ILE A 206 -11.81 18.36 -17.77
CA ILE A 206 -11.97 17.32 -18.79
C ILE A 206 -10.61 16.72 -19.16
N HIS A 207 -9.57 17.56 -19.29
CA HIS A 207 -8.23 17.12 -19.64
C HIS A 207 -7.63 16.19 -18.57
N GLU A 208 -7.77 16.53 -17.29
CA GLU A 208 -7.26 15.69 -16.20
C GLU A 208 -8.07 14.41 -16.08
N LEU A 209 -9.40 14.46 -16.25
CA LEU A 209 -10.25 13.27 -16.29
C LEU A 209 -9.84 12.30 -17.40
N ARG A 210 -9.60 12.81 -18.61
CA ARG A 210 -9.16 12.00 -19.75
C ARG A 210 -7.79 11.37 -19.46
N THR A 211 -6.84 12.16 -18.98
CA THR A 211 -5.50 11.69 -18.61
C THR A 211 -5.53 10.64 -17.51
N GLN A 212 -6.33 10.84 -16.46
CA GLN A 212 -6.46 9.87 -15.38
C GLN A 212 -7.22 8.62 -15.79
N SER A 213 -8.20 8.73 -16.68
CA SER A 213 -8.92 7.58 -17.24
C SER A 213 -8.00 6.70 -18.10
N SER A 214 -7.25 7.31 -19.02
CA SER A 214 -6.28 6.56 -19.85
C SER A 214 -5.16 5.94 -19.01
N ARG A 215 -4.67 6.67 -18.01
CA ARG A 215 -3.72 6.19 -17.01
C ARG A 215 -4.28 5.00 -16.22
N SER A 216 -5.50 5.13 -15.71
CA SER A 216 -6.17 4.07 -14.94
C SER A 216 -6.35 2.81 -15.78
N ASN A 217 -6.74 2.94 -17.05
CA ASN A 217 -6.88 1.80 -17.96
C ASN A 217 -5.53 1.12 -18.22
N ARG A 218 -4.44 1.89 -18.38
CA ARG A 218 -3.08 1.34 -18.53
C ARG A 218 -2.58 0.66 -17.26
N ILE A 219 -2.86 1.22 -16.08
CA ILE A 219 -2.55 0.60 -14.80
C ILE A 219 -3.32 -0.71 -14.64
N VAL A 220 -4.64 -0.71 -14.86
CA VAL A 220 -5.48 -1.91 -14.75
C VAL A 220 -5.04 -2.97 -15.75
N GLY A 221 -4.79 -2.59 -17.01
CA GLY A 221 -4.27 -3.48 -18.04
C GLY A 221 -2.90 -4.07 -17.66
N GLY A 222 -1.98 -3.25 -17.16
CA GLY A 222 -0.67 -3.71 -16.68
C GLY A 222 -0.79 -4.66 -15.48
N VAL A 223 -1.68 -4.39 -14.52
CA VAL A 223 -1.95 -5.29 -13.39
C VAL A 223 -2.46 -6.65 -13.90
N HIS A 224 -3.43 -6.66 -14.82
CA HIS A 224 -3.96 -7.89 -15.42
C HIS A 224 -2.93 -8.65 -16.26
N ALA A 225 -2.06 -7.93 -16.97
CA ALA A 225 -0.96 -8.51 -17.74
C ALA A 225 0.21 -8.99 -16.86
N GLY A 226 0.23 -8.66 -15.57
CA GLY A 226 1.38 -8.91 -14.70
C GLY A 226 2.57 -7.97 -14.93
N ASP A 227 2.40 -6.91 -15.73
CA ASP A 227 3.43 -5.95 -16.08
C ASP A 227 3.47 -4.79 -15.07
N LEU A 228 4.13 -5.03 -13.94
CA LEU A 228 4.35 -4.00 -12.92
C LEU A 228 5.24 -2.86 -13.36
N ARG A 229 6.11 -3.10 -14.34
CA ARG A 229 6.97 -2.06 -14.89
C ARG A 229 6.10 -1.00 -15.56
N ALA A 230 5.17 -1.43 -16.41
CA ALA A 230 4.19 -0.52 -17.03
C ALA A 230 3.35 0.20 -15.96
N VAL A 231 2.83 -0.52 -14.96
CA VAL A 231 2.07 0.09 -13.85
C VAL A 231 2.87 1.16 -13.12
N ARG A 232 4.14 0.88 -12.82
CA ARG A 232 5.02 1.79 -12.08
C ARG A 232 5.36 3.02 -12.91
N LEU A 233 5.75 2.85 -14.17
CA LEU A 233 6.06 3.97 -15.06
C LEU A 233 4.87 4.91 -15.22
N GLU A 234 3.66 4.33 -15.26
CA GLU A 234 2.42 5.07 -15.40
C GLU A 234 1.97 5.75 -14.08
N ALA A 235 2.34 5.18 -12.93
CA ALA A 235 2.10 5.76 -11.61
C ALA A 235 3.18 6.77 -11.15
N ALA A 236 4.39 6.70 -11.73
CA ALA A 236 5.52 7.50 -11.33
C ALA A 236 5.30 8.99 -11.62
N ARG A 237 5.76 9.84 -10.68
CA ARG A 237 5.77 11.30 -10.89
C ARG A 237 7.03 11.70 -11.65
N PRO A 238 6.96 12.71 -12.53
CA PRO A 238 8.14 13.28 -13.15
C PRO A 238 9.15 13.75 -12.10
N ILE A 239 10.42 13.37 -12.27
CA ILE A 239 11.50 13.82 -11.40
C ILE A 239 11.82 15.29 -11.74
N ALA A 240 11.43 16.20 -10.84
CA ALA A 240 11.69 17.63 -10.98
C ALA A 240 12.95 18.11 -10.24
N ARG A 241 13.35 17.43 -9.15
CA ARG A 241 14.47 17.83 -8.30
C ARG A 241 15.77 17.15 -8.69
N GLY A 242 16.91 17.84 -8.44
CA GLY A 242 18.24 17.25 -8.54
C GLY A 242 18.69 16.88 -9.96
N ARG A 243 18.18 17.58 -10.99
CA ARG A 243 18.56 17.36 -12.40
C ARG A 243 20.03 17.68 -12.69
N GLY A 244 20.59 18.68 -12.00
CA GLY A 244 22.02 19.03 -12.10
C GLY A 244 22.95 18.19 -11.23
N LEU A 245 22.43 17.21 -10.48
CA LEU A 245 23.27 16.30 -9.70
C LEU A 245 23.76 15.17 -10.61
N HIS A 246 25.07 15.04 -10.75
CA HIS A 246 25.71 14.01 -11.56
C HIS A 246 26.22 12.85 -10.71
N LEU A 247 26.13 11.63 -11.25
CA LEU A 247 26.73 10.46 -10.65
C LEU A 247 28.24 10.48 -10.91
N ARG A 248 29.04 10.30 -9.87
CA ARG A 248 30.49 10.13 -9.97
C ARG A 248 30.87 8.66 -9.82
N HIS A 249 31.90 8.24 -10.51
CA HIS A 249 32.44 6.88 -10.42
C HIS A 249 33.16 6.67 -9.09
N HIS A 250 32.79 5.62 -8.36
CA HIS A 250 33.41 5.21 -7.08
C HIS A 250 33.79 3.72 -7.08
N GLY A 251 33.96 3.12 -8.25
CA GLY A 251 34.11 1.68 -8.42
C GLY A 251 32.78 0.94 -8.60
N PRO A 252 32.81 -0.38 -8.85
CA PRO A 252 31.66 -1.13 -9.39
C PRO A 252 30.47 -1.19 -8.43
N VAL A 253 30.70 -1.38 -7.12
CA VAL A 253 29.62 -1.49 -6.13
C VAL A 253 29.20 -0.10 -5.63
N MET A 254 30.16 0.74 -5.26
CA MET A 254 29.86 2.05 -4.68
C MET A 254 29.20 3.01 -5.69
N THR A 255 29.44 2.85 -6.99
CA THR A 255 28.70 3.62 -8.01
C THR A 255 27.21 3.29 -8.01
N LEU A 256 26.83 2.02 -7.80
CA LEU A 256 25.43 1.61 -7.69
C LEU A 256 24.79 2.14 -6.39
N VAL A 257 25.51 2.07 -5.26
CA VAL A 257 25.05 2.66 -4.00
C VAL A 257 24.88 4.18 -4.13
N ALA A 258 25.85 4.87 -4.75
CA ALA A 258 25.78 6.31 -5.01
C ALA A 258 24.62 6.68 -5.94
N ARG A 259 24.29 5.82 -6.92
CA ARG A 259 23.10 5.96 -7.77
C ARG A 259 21.81 5.91 -6.95
N ASP A 260 21.70 5.01 -5.98
CA ASP A 260 20.51 4.91 -5.13
C ASP A 260 20.36 6.11 -4.19
N VAL A 261 21.47 6.55 -3.60
CA VAL A 261 21.50 7.79 -2.79
C VAL A 261 21.08 8.98 -3.63
N LEU A 262 21.58 9.09 -4.87
CA LEU A 262 21.15 10.13 -5.82
C LEU A 262 19.66 10.02 -6.15
N GLY A 263 19.13 8.80 -6.32
CA GLY A 263 17.71 8.53 -6.50
C GLY A 263 16.87 9.06 -5.35
N LEU A 264 17.24 8.76 -4.09
CA LEU A 264 16.55 9.28 -2.90
C LEU A 264 16.67 10.80 -2.78
N ARG A 265 17.80 11.40 -3.16
CA ARG A 265 17.95 12.87 -3.20
C ARG A 265 17.04 13.53 -4.23
N ARG A 266 16.79 12.85 -5.36
CA ARG A 266 15.87 13.31 -6.41
C ARG A 266 14.40 13.08 -6.05
N ALA A 267 14.11 12.08 -5.23
CA ALA A 267 12.78 11.74 -4.72
C ALA A 267 12.74 11.73 -3.17
N PRO A 268 12.95 12.87 -2.50
CA PRO A 268 13.14 12.91 -1.04
C PRO A 268 11.92 12.42 -0.27
N ALA A 269 10.71 12.54 -0.84
CA ALA A 269 9.50 12.01 -0.23
C ALA A 269 9.58 10.49 -0.01
N ALA A 270 10.15 9.73 -0.96
CA ALA A 270 10.33 8.28 -0.80
C ALA A 270 11.33 7.96 0.31
N GLY A 271 12.42 8.72 0.40
CA GLY A 271 13.41 8.60 1.48
C GLY A 271 12.83 8.90 2.86
N VAL A 272 12.10 10.02 2.99
CA VAL A 272 11.46 10.43 4.26
C VAL A 272 10.38 9.44 4.69
N VAL A 273 9.50 9.03 3.76
CA VAL A 273 8.45 8.03 4.06
C VAL A 273 9.08 6.70 4.44
N GLY A 274 10.09 6.24 3.69
CA GLY A 274 10.81 5.00 3.98
C GLY A 274 11.44 5.02 5.37
N LEU A 275 12.20 6.07 5.69
CA LEU A 275 12.83 6.24 7.00
C LEU A 275 11.78 6.31 8.13
N PHE A 276 10.72 7.11 7.95
CA PHE A 276 9.65 7.24 8.94
C PHE A 276 8.99 5.89 9.24
N LEU A 277 8.65 5.12 8.20
CA LEU A 277 8.07 3.78 8.37
C LEU A 277 9.06 2.82 9.05
N CYS A 278 10.35 2.88 8.73
CA CYS A 278 11.37 2.11 9.45
C CYS A 278 11.47 2.50 10.92
N VAL A 279 11.41 3.80 11.28
CA VAL A 279 11.40 4.26 12.68
C VAL A 279 10.17 3.75 13.42
N VAL A 280 8.98 3.89 12.84
CA VAL A 280 7.73 3.41 13.45
C VAL A 280 7.77 1.89 13.65
N ALA A 281 8.24 1.14 12.65
CA ALA A 281 8.41 -0.30 12.77
C ALA A 281 9.46 -0.67 13.82
N ALA A 282 10.58 0.03 13.88
CA ALA A 282 11.63 -0.20 14.87
C ALA A 282 11.13 0.00 16.30
N CYS A 283 10.40 1.09 16.57
CA CYS A 283 9.74 1.32 17.86
C CYS A 283 8.81 0.15 18.22
N ALA A 284 7.95 -0.27 17.28
CA ALA A 284 6.98 -1.34 17.53
C ALA A 284 7.65 -2.71 17.73
N LEU A 285 8.70 -3.04 16.98
CA LEU A 285 9.51 -4.25 17.15
C LEU A 285 10.23 -4.24 18.51
N GLY A 286 10.90 -3.14 18.84
CA GLY A 286 11.56 -2.94 20.13
C GLY A 286 10.59 -3.05 21.30
N ALA A 287 9.40 -2.46 21.17
CA ALA A 287 8.35 -2.56 22.18
C ALA A 287 7.84 -3.99 22.37
N THR A 288 7.62 -4.72 21.27
CA THR A 288 7.17 -6.12 21.31
C THR A 288 8.20 -7.05 21.94
N LEU A 289 9.49 -6.83 21.64
CA LEU A 289 10.58 -7.60 22.24
C LEU A 289 10.88 -7.17 23.69
N GLY A 290 10.63 -5.91 24.02
CA GLY A 290 10.98 -5.30 25.29
C GLY A 290 9.96 -5.50 26.41
N SER A 291 8.71 -5.80 26.06
CA SER A 291 7.63 -5.92 27.05
C SER A 291 6.61 -6.99 26.66
N THR A 292 6.30 -7.87 27.61
CA THR A 292 5.22 -8.86 27.48
C THR A 292 3.82 -8.23 27.45
N ALA A 293 3.70 -6.97 27.88
CA ALA A 293 2.46 -6.21 27.80
C ALA A 293 2.10 -5.82 26.36
N VAL A 294 3.06 -5.85 25.43
CA VAL A 294 2.83 -5.51 24.03
C VAL A 294 2.33 -6.75 23.28
N PRO A 295 1.14 -6.72 22.67
CA PRO A 295 0.58 -7.87 21.97
C PRO A 295 1.46 -8.36 20.81
N PRO A 296 1.56 -9.68 20.57
CA PRO A 296 2.30 -10.23 19.42
C PRO A 296 1.85 -9.67 18.06
N LEU A 297 0.56 -9.31 17.94
CA LEU A 297 0.00 -8.64 16.75
C LEU A 297 0.83 -7.41 16.34
N VAL A 298 1.35 -6.66 17.31
CA VAL A 298 2.18 -5.46 17.07
C VAL A 298 3.45 -5.85 16.31
N GLY A 299 4.07 -6.99 16.61
CA GLY A 299 5.21 -7.51 15.87
C GLY A 299 4.90 -7.83 14.39
N PHE A 300 3.73 -8.42 14.11
CA PHE A 300 3.28 -8.66 12.72
C PHE A 300 2.99 -7.35 11.98
N VAL A 301 2.30 -6.40 12.63
CA VAL A 301 2.05 -5.08 12.03
C VAL A 301 3.36 -4.34 11.78
N ALA A 302 4.30 -4.39 12.73
CA ALA A 302 5.62 -3.79 12.59
C ALA A 302 6.42 -4.42 11.45
N ALA A 303 6.32 -5.73 11.25
CA ALA A 303 6.93 -6.42 10.12
C ALA A 303 6.38 -5.94 8.76
N LEU A 304 5.06 -5.79 8.65
CA LEU A 304 4.40 -5.24 7.46
C LEU A 304 4.87 -3.80 7.20
N VAL A 305 4.83 -2.94 8.22
CA VAL A 305 5.27 -1.54 8.14
C VAL A 305 6.76 -1.46 7.76
N SER A 306 7.59 -2.33 8.31
CA SER A 306 9.01 -2.38 7.99
C SER A 306 9.25 -2.78 6.53
N PHE A 307 8.49 -3.76 6.02
CA PHE A 307 8.55 -4.12 4.59
C PHE A 307 8.16 -2.96 3.68
N LEU A 308 7.12 -2.19 4.04
CA LEU A 308 6.73 -1.00 3.29
C LEU A 308 7.82 0.09 3.33
N GLY A 309 8.41 0.34 4.50
CA GLY A 309 9.51 1.29 4.67
C GLY A 309 10.75 0.90 3.85
N PHE A 310 11.17 -0.37 3.98
CA PHE A 310 12.28 -0.94 3.22
C PHE A 310 12.03 -0.87 1.71
N SER A 311 10.81 -1.19 1.27
CA SER A 311 10.42 -1.14 -0.14
C SER A 311 10.47 0.29 -0.69
N ALA A 312 10.05 1.29 0.08
CA ALA A 312 10.14 2.70 -0.31
C ALA A 312 11.59 3.15 -0.52
N LEU A 313 12.53 2.61 0.27
CA LEU A 313 13.97 2.85 0.12
C LEU A 313 14.61 2.03 -1.01
N SER A 314 13.94 0.98 -1.50
CA SER A 314 14.45 0.03 -2.50
C SER A 314 14.07 0.39 -3.95
N GLU A 315 13.96 1.68 -4.29
CA GLU A 315 13.63 2.09 -5.66
C GLU A 315 14.73 1.69 -6.66
N GLY A 316 16.01 1.79 -6.27
CA GLY A 316 17.15 1.38 -7.09
C GLY A 316 17.08 -0.09 -7.51
N LEU A 317 16.82 -0.97 -6.54
CA LEU A 317 16.64 -2.41 -6.77
C LEU A 317 15.49 -2.71 -7.76
N ARG A 318 14.38 -1.97 -7.63
CA ARG A 318 13.21 -2.09 -8.52
C ARG A 318 13.50 -1.57 -9.93
N LEU A 319 14.29 -0.51 -10.07
CA LEU A 319 14.73 0.01 -11.37
C LEU A 319 15.71 -0.94 -12.06
N GLU A 320 16.59 -1.56 -11.31
CA GLU A 320 17.52 -2.57 -11.83
C GLU A 320 16.79 -3.83 -12.32
N ALA A 321 15.80 -4.30 -11.55
CA ALA A 321 14.96 -5.42 -11.97
C ALA A 321 14.16 -5.12 -13.24
N ASP A 322 13.71 -3.88 -13.45
CA ASP A 322 13.02 -3.47 -14.67
C ASP A 322 13.91 -3.47 -15.92
N THR A 323 15.23 -3.36 -15.75
CA THR A 323 16.23 -3.41 -16.84
C THR A 323 16.75 -4.81 -17.13
N MET A 324 16.18 -5.84 -16.49
CA MET A 324 16.55 -7.22 -16.75
C MET A 324 16.35 -7.60 -18.22
N GLY A 325 17.31 -8.33 -18.77
CA GLY A 325 17.36 -8.66 -20.21
C GLY A 325 18.04 -7.59 -21.07
N THR A 326 18.38 -6.42 -20.53
CA THR A 326 19.22 -5.43 -21.23
C THR A 326 20.68 -5.54 -20.80
N PRO A 327 21.66 -5.14 -21.64
CA PRO A 327 23.05 -5.07 -21.23
C PRO A 327 23.23 -4.21 -19.96
N PRO A 328 23.98 -4.67 -18.95
CA PRO A 328 24.11 -3.96 -17.69
C PRO A 328 24.79 -2.61 -17.90
N LEU A 329 24.15 -1.53 -17.45
CA LEU A 329 24.61 -0.14 -17.67
C LEU A 329 26.02 0.13 -17.11
N PHE A 330 26.39 -0.58 -16.04
CA PHE A 330 27.71 -0.45 -15.39
C PHE A 330 28.59 -1.70 -15.55
N GLY A 331 28.22 -2.64 -16.44
CA GLY A 331 28.99 -3.88 -16.65
C GLY A 331 28.99 -4.85 -15.46
N ALA A 332 28.22 -4.60 -14.41
CA ALA A 332 28.19 -5.44 -13.22
C ALA A 332 27.38 -6.73 -13.47
N PRO A 333 27.82 -7.89 -12.95
CA PRO A 333 27.00 -9.10 -12.96
C PRO A 333 25.65 -8.86 -12.25
N PRO A 334 24.53 -9.40 -12.75
CA PRO A 334 23.18 -9.11 -12.23
C PRO A 334 23.03 -9.33 -10.72
N VAL A 335 23.56 -10.44 -10.21
CA VAL A 335 23.51 -10.76 -8.77
C VAL A 335 24.29 -9.74 -7.95
N ARG A 336 25.46 -9.30 -8.44
CA ARG A 336 26.27 -8.26 -7.78
C ARG A 336 25.57 -6.91 -7.81
N ALA A 337 24.93 -6.56 -8.93
CA ALA A 337 24.18 -5.33 -9.06
C ALA A 337 22.98 -5.30 -8.10
N ALA A 338 22.19 -6.38 -8.06
CA ALA A 338 21.07 -6.52 -7.14
C ALA A 338 21.52 -6.46 -5.66
N ALA A 339 22.61 -7.15 -5.31
CA ALA A 339 23.17 -7.10 -3.96
C ALA A 339 23.63 -5.68 -3.58
N ALA A 340 24.25 -4.94 -4.50
CA ALA A 340 24.65 -3.55 -4.27
C ALA A 340 23.44 -2.64 -4.00
N HIS A 341 22.34 -2.84 -4.73
CA HIS A 341 21.09 -2.09 -4.55
C HIS A 341 20.34 -2.41 -3.25
N VAL A 342 20.70 -3.50 -2.56
CA VAL A 342 20.20 -3.82 -1.21
C VAL A 342 20.96 -3.08 -0.12
N LEU A 343 22.21 -2.65 -0.37
CA LEU A 343 23.06 -2.03 0.66
C LEU A 343 22.43 -0.78 1.24
N LEU A 344 21.93 0.15 0.42
CA LEU A 344 21.33 1.39 0.92
C LEU A 344 20.08 1.15 1.80
N PRO A 345 19.00 0.49 1.32
CA PRO A 345 17.84 0.21 2.17
C PRO A 345 18.20 -0.68 3.36
N GLY A 346 19.11 -1.64 3.17
CA GLY A 346 19.64 -2.52 4.22
C GLY A 346 20.32 -1.76 5.35
N THR A 347 21.27 -0.87 5.04
CA THR A 347 21.99 -0.07 6.03
C THR A 347 21.06 0.90 6.74
N VAL A 348 20.20 1.63 6.02
CA VAL A 348 19.25 2.57 6.64
C VAL A 348 18.32 1.84 7.61
N HIS A 349 17.73 0.73 7.18
CA HIS A 349 16.87 -0.07 8.02
C HIS A 349 17.63 -0.66 9.22
N LEU A 350 18.79 -1.29 9.01
CA LEU A 350 19.58 -1.90 10.09
C LEU A 350 19.95 -0.87 11.17
N VAL A 351 20.49 0.28 10.78
CA VAL A 351 20.88 1.33 11.72
C VAL A 351 19.66 1.85 12.47
N THR A 352 18.55 2.12 11.77
CA THR A 352 17.32 2.61 12.39
C THR A 352 16.75 1.59 13.37
N THR A 353 16.63 0.33 12.96
CA THR A 353 16.02 -0.73 13.75
C THR A 353 16.86 -1.12 14.96
N VAL A 354 18.18 -1.16 14.83
CA VAL A 354 19.09 -1.37 15.96
C VAL A 354 19.02 -0.20 16.94
N VAL A 355 19.19 1.04 16.48
CA VAL A 355 19.24 2.20 17.38
C VAL A 355 17.87 2.45 18.04
N VAL A 356 16.83 2.66 17.25
CA VAL A 356 15.49 3.01 17.75
C VAL A 356 14.84 1.81 18.46
N GLY A 357 14.99 0.61 17.90
CA GLY A 357 14.42 -0.60 18.47
C GLY A 357 15.06 -0.96 19.81
N SER A 358 16.40 -0.90 19.93
CA SER A 358 17.07 -1.17 21.20
C SER A 358 16.75 -0.10 22.24
N VAL A 359 16.74 1.20 21.87
CA VAL A 359 16.33 2.27 22.80
C VAL A 359 14.91 2.04 23.32
N THR A 360 13.97 1.68 22.44
CA THR A 360 12.58 1.42 22.83
C THR A 360 12.49 0.19 23.74
N ALA A 361 13.20 -0.89 23.43
CA ALA A 361 13.21 -2.10 24.24
C ALA A 361 13.81 -1.88 25.64
N VAL A 362 14.93 -1.17 25.72
CA VAL A 362 15.60 -0.81 26.99
C VAL A 362 14.72 0.11 27.83
N ALA A 363 14.07 1.08 27.21
CA ALA A 363 13.12 1.96 27.90
C ALA A 363 11.94 1.20 28.53
N LEU A 364 11.66 -0.02 28.04
CA LEU A 364 10.65 -0.93 28.57
C LEU A 364 11.22 -2.02 29.49
N GLY A 365 12.52 -1.95 29.82
CA GLY A 365 13.18 -2.79 30.81
C GLY A 365 13.90 -4.02 30.26
N ALA A 366 14.00 -4.20 28.94
CA ALA A 366 14.73 -5.32 28.37
C ALA A 366 16.25 -5.08 28.27
N ASP A 367 17.01 -6.17 28.38
CA ASP A 367 18.44 -6.17 28.09
C ASP A 367 18.70 -6.02 26.58
N VAL A 368 19.70 -5.19 26.22
CA VAL A 368 20.07 -4.96 24.81
C VAL A 368 20.52 -6.26 24.14
N GLY A 369 21.30 -7.08 24.84
CA GLY A 369 21.81 -8.34 24.33
C GLY A 369 20.69 -9.34 23.99
N ALA A 370 19.60 -9.31 24.75
CA ALA A 370 18.43 -10.16 24.51
C ALA A 370 17.62 -9.75 23.25
N VAL A 371 17.58 -8.46 22.90
CA VAL A 371 16.73 -7.95 21.79
C VAL A 371 17.50 -7.71 20.50
N LEU A 372 18.78 -7.35 20.59
CA LEU A 372 19.61 -6.93 19.46
C LEU A 372 19.69 -7.97 18.34
N PRO A 373 19.90 -9.28 18.60
CA PRO A 373 19.96 -10.29 17.55
C PRO A 373 18.69 -10.32 16.69
N TRP A 374 17.52 -10.19 17.32
CA TRP A 374 16.22 -10.22 16.64
C TRP A 374 16.00 -8.97 15.78
N LEU A 375 16.37 -7.80 16.29
CA LEU A 375 16.30 -6.55 15.55
C LEU A 375 17.21 -6.58 14.31
N VAL A 376 18.44 -7.09 14.44
CA VAL A 376 19.37 -7.26 13.32
C VAL A 376 18.79 -8.21 12.26
N MET A 377 18.22 -9.34 12.68
CA MET A 377 17.66 -10.37 11.80
C MET A 377 16.47 -9.93 10.94
N THR A 378 15.76 -8.87 11.33
CA THR A 378 14.71 -8.33 10.46
C THR A 378 15.24 -7.82 9.12
N THR A 379 16.47 -7.30 9.07
CA THR A 379 17.08 -6.76 7.83
C THR A 379 17.27 -7.80 6.73
N PRO A 380 17.93 -8.96 6.95
CA PRO A 380 18.07 -9.98 5.91
C PRO A 380 16.73 -10.56 5.43
N PHE A 381 15.72 -10.69 6.31
CA PHE A 381 14.36 -11.07 5.89
C PHE A 381 13.79 -10.06 4.88
N LEU A 382 13.85 -8.76 5.21
CA LEU A 382 13.34 -7.70 4.34
C LEU A 382 14.14 -7.59 3.04
N ALA A 383 15.47 -7.73 3.10
CA ALA A 383 16.32 -7.76 1.92
C ALA A 383 15.96 -8.91 0.97
N GLY A 384 15.79 -10.13 1.51
CA GLY A 384 15.36 -11.28 0.73
C GLY A 384 13.95 -11.11 0.15
N GLY A 385 13.03 -10.57 0.93
CA GLY A 385 11.68 -10.21 0.47
C GLY A 385 11.68 -9.17 -0.64
N ALA A 386 12.48 -8.10 -0.50
CA ALA A 386 12.61 -7.04 -1.48
C ALA A 386 13.23 -7.55 -2.80
N LEU A 387 14.23 -8.44 -2.72
CA LEU A 387 14.77 -9.13 -3.89
C LEU A 387 13.71 -9.97 -4.59
N ARG A 388 12.93 -10.77 -3.83
CA ARG A 388 11.82 -11.56 -4.40
C ARG A 388 10.73 -10.69 -4.99
N ALA A 389 10.45 -9.53 -4.40
CA ALA A 389 9.48 -8.57 -4.91
C ALA A 389 9.98 -7.84 -6.17
N ALA A 390 11.26 -7.50 -6.25
CA ALA A 390 11.83 -6.86 -7.43
C ALA A 390 11.93 -7.85 -8.60
N TYR A 391 12.46 -9.06 -8.35
CA TYR A 391 12.73 -10.10 -9.34
C TYR A 391 11.65 -11.20 -9.35
N ARG A 392 10.38 -10.80 -9.22
CA ARG A 392 9.25 -11.75 -9.14
C ARG A 392 8.96 -12.48 -10.45
N GLY A 393 9.45 -11.98 -11.59
CA GLY A 393 9.22 -12.54 -12.92
C GLY A 393 7.81 -12.25 -13.45
N ARG A 394 7.28 -13.17 -14.27
CA ARG A 394 5.89 -13.15 -14.73
C ARG A 394 4.95 -13.81 -13.71
N PRO A 395 3.65 -13.45 -13.67
CA PRO A 395 2.68 -14.16 -12.86
C PRO A 395 2.60 -15.64 -13.26
N PRO A 396 2.37 -16.56 -12.31
CA PRO A 396 2.27 -17.98 -12.62
C PRO A 396 1.08 -18.25 -13.56
N THR A 397 1.35 -18.94 -14.67
CA THR A 397 0.34 -19.43 -15.62
C THR A 397 0.15 -20.94 -15.44
N SER A 398 -1.07 -21.43 -15.63
CA SER A 398 -1.33 -22.87 -15.67
C SER A 398 -1.18 -23.36 -17.11
N PRO A 399 -0.69 -24.60 -17.35
CA PRO A 399 -0.69 -25.19 -18.69
C PRO A 399 -2.07 -25.17 -19.37
N PHE A 400 -3.13 -25.22 -18.56
CA PHE A 400 -4.53 -25.23 -19.02
C PHE A 400 -5.19 -23.84 -19.01
N ASN A 401 -4.54 -22.82 -18.46
CA ASN A 401 -5.03 -21.44 -18.51
C ASN A 401 -3.85 -20.46 -18.64
N PRO A 402 -3.58 -19.98 -19.88
CA PRO A 402 -2.50 -19.04 -20.13
C PRO A 402 -2.77 -17.65 -19.55
N VAL A 403 -4.02 -17.35 -19.17
CA VAL A 403 -4.41 -16.10 -18.54
C VAL A 403 -4.43 -16.29 -17.02
N PRO A 404 -3.54 -15.60 -16.26
CA PRO A 404 -3.54 -15.68 -14.81
C PRO A 404 -4.89 -15.22 -14.23
N ASN A 405 -5.49 -16.02 -13.35
CA ASN A 405 -6.65 -15.59 -12.57
C ASN A 405 -6.27 -14.36 -11.71
N PRO A 406 -7.08 -13.29 -11.67
CA PRO A 406 -6.85 -12.11 -10.82
C PRO A 406 -6.49 -12.41 -9.35
N GLN A 407 -7.07 -13.46 -8.76
CA GLN A 407 -6.78 -13.89 -7.40
C GLN A 407 -5.34 -14.39 -7.25
N MET A 408 -4.85 -15.18 -8.22
CA MET A 408 -3.46 -15.64 -8.24
C MET A 408 -2.50 -14.47 -8.46
N VAL A 409 -2.86 -13.52 -9.32
CA VAL A 409 -2.07 -12.32 -9.56
C VAL A 409 -1.95 -11.49 -8.27
N ALA A 410 -3.05 -11.30 -7.54
CA ALA A 410 -3.05 -10.61 -6.25
C ALA A 410 -2.19 -11.33 -5.21
N LEU A 411 -2.32 -12.66 -5.09
CA LEU A 411 -1.50 -13.45 -4.17
C LEU A 411 -0.03 -13.42 -4.54
N TRP A 412 0.28 -13.55 -5.83
CA TRP A 412 1.64 -13.44 -6.36
C TRP A 412 2.24 -12.07 -6.04
N TYR A 413 1.48 -10.99 -6.21
CA TYR A 413 1.89 -9.63 -5.84
C TYR A 413 2.15 -9.47 -4.35
N ALA A 414 1.26 -10.02 -3.51
CA ALA A 414 1.33 -9.91 -2.07
C ALA A 414 2.33 -10.90 -1.44
N SER A 415 2.75 -11.94 -2.16
CA SER A 415 3.55 -13.02 -1.57
C SER A 415 4.83 -12.57 -0.86
N PRO A 416 5.65 -11.63 -1.35
CA PRO A 416 6.87 -11.25 -0.65
C PRO A 416 6.58 -10.48 0.64
N VAL A 417 5.57 -9.60 0.64
CA VAL A 417 5.18 -8.84 1.82
C VAL A 417 4.53 -9.74 2.86
N LEU A 418 3.65 -10.65 2.45
CA LEU A 418 3.03 -11.63 3.34
C LEU A 418 4.09 -12.55 3.97
N LEU A 419 5.02 -13.06 3.16
CA LEU A 419 6.11 -13.91 3.63
C LEU A 419 6.98 -13.20 4.68
N CYS A 420 7.42 -11.97 4.42
CA CYS A 420 8.22 -11.22 5.39
C CYS A 420 7.42 -10.88 6.66
N THR A 421 6.15 -10.49 6.50
CA THR A 421 5.27 -10.18 7.62
C THR A 421 5.12 -11.38 8.56
N VAL A 422 4.88 -12.56 7.98
CA VAL A 422 4.73 -13.80 8.74
C VAL A 422 6.05 -14.22 9.38
N LEU A 423 7.17 -14.22 8.63
CA LEU A 423 8.46 -14.68 9.15
C LEU A 423 9.00 -13.77 10.26
N ILE A 424 8.97 -12.45 10.07
CA ILE A 424 9.44 -11.50 11.09
C ILE A 424 8.48 -11.48 12.28
N GLY A 425 7.16 -11.45 12.05
CA GLY A 425 6.17 -11.48 13.14
C GLY A 425 6.26 -12.76 13.97
N ALA A 426 6.40 -13.93 13.33
CA ALA A 426 6.60 -15.20 13.99
C ALA A 426 7.95 -15.28 14.71
N MET A 427 9.03 -14.71 14.14
CA MET A 427 10.33 -14.62 14.78
C MET A 427 10.24 -13.80 16.07
N VAL A 428 9.66 -12.60 16.02
CA VAL A 428 9.51 -11.72 17.19
C VAL A 428 8.62 -12.38 18.25
N TRP A 429 7.49 -12.95 17.83
CA TRP A 429 6.61 -13.68 18.75
C TRP A 429 7.35 -14.86 19.40
N GLY A 430 8.03 -15.69 18.61
CA GLY A 430 8.79 -16.83 19.12
C GLY A 430 9.94 -16.41 20.03
N ALA A 431 10.61 -15.28 19.76
CA ALA A 431 11.65 -14.72 20.63
C ALA A 431 11.10 -14.38 22.03
N THR A 432 9.88 -13.85 22.11
CA THR A 432 9.23 -13.56 23.41
C THR A 432 8.77 -14.82 24.15
N ARG A 433 8.62 -15.96 23.47
CA ARG A 433 8.10 -17.22 24.04
C ARG A 433 9.20 -18.25 24.32
N PHE A 434 10.24 -18.25 23.51
CA PHE A 434 11.32 -19.23 23.51
C PHE A 434 12.70 -18.56 23.48
N PRO A 435 12.99 -17.56 24.35
CA PRO A 435 14.20 -16.73 24.24
C PRO A 435 15.51 -17.52 24.36
N THR A 436 15.48 -18.65 25.08
CA THR A 436 16.65 -19.50 25.33
C THR A 436 16.70 -20.75 24.45
N ASN A 437 15.73 -20.95 23.55
CA ASN A 437 15.71 -22.13 22.70
C ASN A 437 16.71 -21.97 21.53
N GLY A 438 17.88 -22.59 21.68
CA GLY A 438 18.94 -22.54 20.66
C GLY A 438 18.49 -23.02 19.27
N TRP A 439 17.61 -24.02 19.18
CA TRP A 439 17.08 -24.48 17.88
C TRP A 439 16.21 -23.44 17.20
N PHE A 440 15.40 -22.71 17.96
CA PHE A 440 14.60 -21.61 17.42
C PHE A 440 15.49 -20.47 16.90
N VAL A 441 16.54 -20.12 17.64
CA VAL A 441 17.55 -19.14 17.20
C VAL A 441 18.22 -19.61 15.90
N ILE A 442 18.75 -20.83 15.86
CA ILE A 442 19.41 -21.37 14.66
C ILE A 442 18.45 -21.38 13.47
N ALA A 443 17.23 -21.88 13.65
CA ALA A 443 16.25 -21.98 12.57
C ALA A 443 15.85 -20.60 12.00
N THR A 444 15.66 -19.59 12.85
CA THR A 444 15.31 -18.23 12.40
C THR A 444 16.46 -17.56 11.65
N TRP A 445 17.70 -17.72 12.12
CA TRP A 445 18.88 -17.21 11.42
C TRP A 445 19.07 -17.90 10.07
N VAL A 446 18.98 -19.23 10.02
CA VAL A 446 19.04 -19.99 8.76
C VAL A 446 17.93 -19.55 7.81
N ALA A 447 16.70 -19.37 8.30
CA ALA A 447 15.58 -18.90 7.48
C ALA A 447 15.82 -17.49 6.89
N ALA A 448 16.41 -16.57 7.66
CA ALA A 448 16.71 -15.22 7.20
C ALA A 448 17.77 -15.21 6.08
N PHE A 449 18.88 -15.93 6.28
CA PHE A 449 19.93 -16.05 5.26
C PHE A 449 19.47 -16.85 4.05
N TRP A 450 18.70 -17.92 4.26
CA TRP A 450 18.11 -18.68 3.17
C TRP A 450 17.15 -17.83 2.35
N LEU A 451 16.32 -16.99 2.98
CA LEU A 451 15.42 -16.09 2.24
C LEU A 451 16.22 -15.10 1.40
N PHE A 452 17.26 -14.48 1.96
CA PHE A 452 18.15 -13.58 1.24
C PHE A 452 18.84 -14.27 0.05
N TYR A 453 19.45 -15.44 0.29
CA TYR A 453 20.08 -16.27 -0.74
C TYR A 453 19.09 -16.69 -1.83
N SER A 454 17.87 -17.10 -1.45
CA SER A 454 16.80 -17.45 -2.39
C SER A 454 16.41 -16.26 -3.28
N GLY A 455 16.46 -15.04 -2.74
CA GLY A 455 16.27 -13.78 -3.45
C GLY A 455 17.38 -13.54 -4.49
N LEU A 456 18.65 -13.74 -4.12
CA LEU A 456 19.77 -13.62 -5.07
C LEU A 456 19.70 -14.70 -6.18
N ASN A 457 19.39 -15.95 -5.83
CA ASN A 457 19.17 -17.01 -6.81
C ASN A 457 17.99 -16.72 -7.74
N ARG A 458 16.98 -15.97 -7.26
CA ARG A 458 15.88 -15.49 -8.10
C ARG A 458 16.38 -14.49 -9.15
N VAL A 459 17.25 -13.55 -8.77
CA VAL A 459 17.89 -12.61 -9.72
C VAL A 459 18.58 -13.37 -10.85
N GLN A 460 19.37 -14.40 -10.51
CA GLN A 460 20.09 -15.19 -11.50
C GLN A 460 19.14 -15.95 -12.43
N ARG A 461 18.10 -16.59 -11.89
CA ARG A 461 17.12 -17.32 -12.69
C ARG A 461 16.37 -16.42 -13.66
N GLU A 462 15.91 -15.25 -13.20
CA GLU A 462 15.23 -14.29 -14.09
C GLU A 462 16.18 -13.74 -15.15
N ASN A 463 17.47 -13.52 -14.83
CA ASN A 463 18.45 -13.10 -15.82
C ASN A 463 18.66 -14.15 -16.93
N LEU A 464 18.73 -15.42 -16.57
CA LEU A 464 18.88 -16.51 -17.54
C LEU A 464 17.63 -16.66 -18.40
N ALA A 465 16.44 -16.59 -17.78
CA ALA A 465 15.16 -16.67 -18.50
C ALA A 465 14.99 -15.59 -19.58
N HIS A 466 15.68 -14.45 -19.46
CA HIS A 466 15.68 -13.39 -20.48
C HIS A 466 16.71 -13.58 -21.60
N ARG A 467 17.69 -14.49 -21.45
CA ARG A 467 18.67 -14.82 -22.50
C ARG A 467 18.18 -15.90 -23.45
N ASP A 468 17.27 -16.74 -22.98
CA ASP A 468 16.75 -17.89 -23.71
C ASP A 468 15.51 -17.56 -24.56
N VAL A 469 15.14 -16.28 -24.64
CA VAL A 469 14.06 -15.71 -25.48
C VAL A 469 14.68 -14.83 -26.54
#